data_AF-A0A2V7BLT0-F1
#
_entry.id   AF-A0A2V7BLT0-F1
#
_cell.length_a   1.000
_cell.length_b   1.000
_cell.length_c   1.000
_cell.angle_alpha   90.00
_cell.angle_beta   90.00
_cell.angle_gamma   90.00
#
_symmetry.space_group_name_H-M   'P 1'
#
loop_
_entity.id
_entity.type
_entity.pdbx_description
1 polymer ?
#
loop_
_entity_poly.entity_id
_entity_poly.type
_entity_poly.pdbx_seq_one_letter_code
_entity_poly.pdbx_strand_id
1 'polypeptide(L)'
;MGGLPTATVNGFAVDPSNAKVMHVATRDGIFRTDNGGWTWTPVANGPKNVLAVAVSPRKPSEVYAATMDGTIVRSTDGGARWSAAH
;
A
#
# COMPACT_ATOMS: atom_id res chain seq x y z
N MET A 1 1.00 14.38 13.47
CA MET A 1 0.40 13.35 12.60
C MET A 1 0.26 13.94 11.21
N GLY A 2 1.31 13.88 10.38
CA GLY A 2 1.31 14.51 9.06
C GLY A 2 1.14 13.46 7.96
N GLY A 3 0.09 13.57 7.15
CA GLY A 3 0.02 12.89 5.86
C GLY A 3 -0.82 11.61 5.79
N LEU A 4 -1.41 11.11 6.88
CA LEU A 4 -2.49 10.13 6.72
C LEU A 4 -3.65 10.81 5.96
N PRO A 5 -4.28 10.13 4.98
CA PRO A 5 -5.39 10.69 4.24
C PRO A 5 -6.54 11.06 5.17
N THR A 6 -7.27 12.12 4.84
CA THR A 6 -8.58 12.42 5.46
C THR A 6 -9.62 11.35 5.15
N ALA A 7 -9.37 10.53 4.11
CA ALA A 7 -10.19 9.39 3.75
C ALA A 7 -10.03 8.21 4.71
N THR A 8 -11.10 7.42 4.83
CA THR A 8 -11.15 6.20 5.64
C THR A 8 -10.03 5.23 5.26
N VAL A 9 -9.36 4.72 6.28
CA VAL A 9 -8.41 3.61 6.17
C VAL A 9 -9.18 2.30 6.18
N ASN A 10 -9.04 1.52 5.11
CA ASN A 10 -9.66 0.19 4.98
C ASN A 10 -8.76 -0.91 5.57
N GLY A 11 -7.43 -0.72 5.53
CA GLY A 11 -6.47 -1.65 6.08
C GLY A 11 -5.04 -1.14 5.95
N PHE A 12 -4.10 -1.84 6.60
CA PHE A 12 -2.67 -1.55 6.49
C PHE A 12 -1.87 -2.85 6.42
N ALA A 13 -0.67 -2.77 5.86
CA ALA A 13 0.30 -3.85 5.82
C ALA A 13 1.68 -3.33 6.21
N VAL A 14 2.45 -4.17 6.92
CA VAL A 14 3.79 -3.85 7.39
C VAL A 14 4.78 -4.70 6.60
N ASP A 15 5.88 -4.10 6.17
CA ASP A 15 7.00 -4.84 5.60
C ASP A 15 7.63 -5.73 6.68
N PRO A 16 7.66 -7.06 6.50
CA PRO A 16 8.16 -7.98 7.52
C PRO A 16 9.68 -7.95 7.67
N SER A 17 10.42 -7.38 6.70
CA SER A 17 11.86 -7.15 6.81
C SER A 17 12.22 -5.80 7.45
N ASN A 18 11.29 -4.84 7.44
CA ASN A 18 11.49 -3.53 8.03
C ASN A 18 10.17 -2.90 8.47
N ALA A 19 9.87 -2.97 9.78
CA ALA A 19 8.63 -2.44 10.35
C ALA A 19 8.43 -0.92 10.18
N LYS A 20 9.46 -0.17 9.72
CA LYS A 20 9.31 1.25 9.37
C LYS A 20 8.65 1.46 8.01
N VAL A 21 8.65 0.44 7.16
CA VAL A 21 7.98 0.48 5.85
C VAL A 21 6.58 -0.11 6.02
N MET A 22 5.56 0.69 5.73
CA MET A 22 4.17 0.24 5.80
C MET A 22 3.35 0.87 4.68
N HIS A 23 2.25 0.20 4.34
CA HIS A 23 1.28 0.64 3.36
C HIS A 23 -0.10 0.73 3.99
N VAL A 24 -0.88 1.73 3.60
CA VAL A 24 -2.25 1.94 4.03
C VAL A 24 -3.15 1.97 2.79
N ALA A 25 -4.18 1.14 2.81
CA ALA A 25 -5.22 1.07 1.78
C ALA A 25 -6.36 2.03 2.13
N THR A 26 -6.68 2.94 1.21
CA THR A 26 -7.80 3.88 1.34
C THR A 26 -8.59 4.01 0.04
N ARG A 27 -9.70 4.74 0.10
CA ARG A 27 -10.47 5.10 -1.10
C ARG A 27 -9.66 5.95 -2.09
N ASP A 28 -8.81 6.85 -1.58
CA ASP A 28 -7.98 7.75 -2.40
C ASP A 28 -6.74 7.06 -2.99
N GLY A 29 -6.49 5.81 -2.57
CA GLY A 29 -5.41 4.96 -3.02
C GLY A 29 -4.50 4.48 -1.89
N ILE A 30 -3.29 4.08 -2.24
CA ILE A 30 -2.30 3.59 -1.29
C ILE A 30 -1.42 4.73 -0.80
N PHE A 31 -1.20 4.77 0.51
CA PHE A 31 -0.21 5.61 1.14
C PHE A 31 0.91 4.74 1.70
N ARG A 32 2.14 5.23 1.61
CA ARG A 32 3.34 4.55 2.13
C ARG A 32 4.01 5.40 3.19
N THR A 33 4.52 4.77 4.22
CA THR A 33 5.49 5.36 5.14
C THR A 33 6.80 4.60 5.02
N ASP A 34 7.91 5.31 5.22
CA ASP A 34 9.26 4.75 5.29
C ASP A 34 9.91 5.00 6.66
N ASN A 35 9.16 5.59 7.59
CA ASN A 35 9.66 5.96 8.90
C ASN A 35 8.81 5.42 10.06
N GLY A 36 7.94 4.43 9.83
CA GLY A 36 7.13 3.83 10.89
C GLY A 36 5.92 4.69 11.25
N GLY A 37 5.36 5.38 10.27
CA GLY A 37 4.08 6.08 10.39
C GLY A 37 4.15 7.53 10.86
N TRP A 38 5.36 8.10 11.03
CA TRP A 38 5.50 9.54 11.33
C TRP A 38 5.01 10.41 10.18
N THR A 39 5.35 10.02 8.95
CA THR A 39 4.86 10.65 7.73
C THR A 39 4.38 9.62 6.73
N TRP A 40 3.33 9.97 6.00
CA TRP A 40 2.76 9.15 4.95
C TRP A 40 2.73 9.93 3.63
N THR A 41 3.12 9.23 2.56
CA THR A 41 3.20 9.79 1.22
C THR A 41 2.24 9.01 0.31
N PRO A 42 1.36 9.69 -0.46
CA PRO A 42 0.53 8.99 -1.44
C PRO A 42 1.43 8.34 -2.51
N VAL A 43 1.14 7.10 -2.87
CA VAL A 43 1.83 6.42 -3.97
C VAL A 43 1.33 6.99 -5.29
N ALA A 44 2.21 7.68 -6.00
CA ALA A 44 1.91 8.24 -7.31
C ALA A 44 1.55 7.14 -8.31
N ASN A 45 0.49 7.35 -9.10
CA ASN A 45 -0.01 6.40 -10.09
C ASN A 45 -0.31 4.99 -9.54
N GLY A 46 -0.56 4.88 -8.22
CA GLY A 46 -1.00 3.65 -7.59
C GLY A 46 -2.50 3.36 -7.80
N PRO A 47 -2.97 2.17 -7.39
CA PRO A 47 -4.38 1.82 -7.48
C PRO A 47 -5.25 2.75 -6.63
N LYS A 48 -6.50 2.90 -7.07
CA LYS A 48 -7.55 3.70 -6.40
C LYS A 48 -8.61 2.77 -5.82
N ASN A 49 -9.42 3.28 -4.90
CA ASN A 49 -10.49 2.51 -4.24
C ASN A 49 -9.98 1.17 -3.67
N VAL A 50 -8.89 1.23 -2.89
CA VAL A 50 -8.21 0.04 -2.40
C VAL A 50 -8.88 -0.46 -1.14
N LEU A 51 -9.34 -1.71 -1.17
CA LEU A 51 -10.04 -2.37 -0.07
C LEU A 51 -9.08 -3.09 0.86
N ALA A 52 -8.00 -3.65 0.33
CA ALA A 52 -7.01 -4.38 1.10
C ALA A 52 -5.61 -4.23 0.50
N VAL A 53 -4.59 -4.31 1.35
CA VAL A 53 -3.18 -4.35 0.96
C VAL A 53 -2.47 -5.46 1.75
N ALA A 54 -1.55 -6.17 1.12
CA ALA A 54 -0.74 -7.21 1.74
C ALA A 54 0.70 -7.16 1.23
N VAL A 55 1.66 -7.41 2.12
CA VAL A 55 3.09 -7.53 1.78
C VAL A 55 3.49 -9.00 1.88
N SER A 56 4.20 -9.52 0.88
CA SER A 56 4.66 -10.90 0.87
C SER A 56 5.70 -11.14 1.99
N PRO A 57 5.50 -12.17 2.84
CA PRO A 57 6.43 -12.47 3.93
C PRO A 57 7.78 -13.02 3.46
N ARG A 58 7.84 -13.58 2.25
CA ARG A 58 9.07 -14.15 1.66
C ARG A 58 9.81 -13.16 0.78
N LYS A 59 9.09 -12.20 0.19
CA LYS A 59 9.63 -11.21 -0.75
C LYS A 59 8.96 -9.87 -0.50
N PRO A 60 9.41 -9.06 0.47
CA PRO A 60 8.73 -7.82 0.84
C PRO A 60 8.61 -6.76 -0.27
N SER A 61 9.41 -6.87 -1.32
CA SER A 61 9.24 -6.08 -2.54
C SER A 61 7.95 -6.41 -3.31
N GLU A 62 7.36 -7.57 -3.06
CA GLU A 62 6.07 -7.97 -3.61
C GLU A 62 4.93 -7.50 -2.69
N VAL A 63 4.16 -6.53 -3.17
CA VAL A 63 3.00 -5.98 -2.47
C VAL A 63 1.77 -6.18 -3.35
N TYR A 64 0.67 -6.59 -2.76
CA TYR A 64 -0.61 -6.85 -3.44
C TYR A 64 -1.66 -5.90 -2.90
N ALA A 65 -2.57 -5.48 -3.78
CA ALA A 65 -3.70 -4.67 -3.40
C ALA A 65 -4.96 -5.13 -4.13
N ALA A 66 -6.06 -5.26 -3.38
CA ALA A 66 -7.38 -5.57 -3.91
C ALA A 66 -8.18 -4.27 -4.03
N THR A 67 -8.77 -4.03 -5.19
CA THR A 67 -9.54 -2.82 -5.49
C THR A 67 -11.03 -3.11 -5.51
N MET A 68 -11.83 -2.05 -5.34
CA MET A 68 -13.29 -2.14 -5.27
C MET A 68 -13.96 -2.68 -6.54
N ASP A 69 -13.28 -2.62 -7.69
CA ASP A 69 -13.75 -3.19 -8.96
C ASP A 69 -13.48 -4.69 -9.11
N GLY A 70 -12.97 -5.34 -8.06
CA GLY A 70 -12.70 -6.77 -8.03
C GLY A 70 -11.36 -7.18 -8.65
N THR A 71 -10.50 -6.23 -9.01
CA THR A 71 -9.17 -6.54 -9.53
C THR A 71 -8.12 -6.68 -8.42
N ILE A 72 -7.08 -7.46 -8.71
CA ILE A 72 -5.87 -7.54 -7.88
C ILE A 72 -4.74 -6.92 -8.69
N VAL A 73 -4.08 -5.93 -8.10
CA VAL A 73 -2.84 -5.36 -8.62
C VAL A 73 -1.68 -5.73 -7.73
N ARG A 74 -0.49 -5.74 -8.33
CA ARG A 74 0.75 -6.10 -7.67
C ARG A 74 1.81 -5.04 -7.95
N SER A 75 2.69 -4.88 -6.98
CA SER A 75 3.99 -4.24 -7.11
C SER A 75 5.10 -5.27 -6.90
N THR A 76 6.24 -5.08 -7.57
CA THR A 76 7.48 -5.86 -7.38
C THR A 76 8.64 -5.01 -6.87
N ASP A 77 8.39 -3.72 -6.59
CA ASP A 77 9.37 -2.74 -6.10
C ASP A 77 8.92 -2.10 -4.77
N GLY A 78 8.22 -2.87 -3.94
CA GLY A 78 7.79 -2.47 -2.60
C GLY A 78 6.58 -1.52 -2.59
N GLY A 79 5.77 -1.51 -3.64
CA GLY A 79 4.62 -0.62 -3.76
C GLY A 79 4.94 0.75 -4.33
N ALA A 80 6.11 0.93 -4.96
CA ALA A 80 6.44 2.18 -5.67
C ALA A 80 5.77 2.25 -7.05
N ARG A 81 5.64 1.11 -7.74
CA ARG A 81 4.92 0.97 -9.02
C ARG A 81 3.98 -0.23 -8.97
N TRP A 82 2.87 -0.12 -9.70
CA TRP A 82 1.79 -1.10 -9.68
C TRP A 82 1.40 -1.52 -11.08
N SER A 83 1.09 -2.80 -11.25
CA SER A 83 0.57 -3.38 -12.48
C SER A 83 -0.49 -4.43 -12.15
N ALA A 84 -1.27 -4.84 -13.15
CA ALA A 84 -2.21 -5.96 -12.99
C ALA A 84 -1.44 -7.22 -12.53
N ALA A 85 -2.00 -7.93 -11.54
CA ALA A 85 -1.49 -9.24 -11.16
C ALA A 85 -1.90 -10.26 -12.23
N HIS A 86 -0.92 -10.88 -12.88
CA HIS A 86 -1.09 -12.04 -13.75
C HIS A 86 -0.39 -13.25 -13.12
#